data_AF-A0A6B2C6M8-F1
#
_entry.id   AF-A0A6B2C6M8-F1
#
_cell.length_a   1.000
_cell.length_b   1.000
_cell.length_c   1.000
_cell.angle_alpha   90.00
_cell.angle_beta   90.00
_cell.angle_gamma   90.00
#
_symmetry.space_group_name_H-M   'P 1'
#
loop_
_entity.id
_entity.type
_entity.pdbx_description
1 polymer ?
#
loop_
_entity_poly.entity_id
_entity_poly.type
_entity_poly.pdbx_seq_one_letter_code
_entity_poly.pdbx_strand_id
1 'polypeptide(L)'
;MHGMILLGDINRQDLYRLIGAMVIAWNEGIHANVAVGKEISLNINGLEKLKFDVALYILKKIPIDLKVLIKDEIPKAVIEDSTDLKNLEYRSKRLGPLLTHYGIDAYYLHVRNLVGGDNLLKLVEIDQDSRFFELEVRL
;
A
#
# COMPACT_ATOMS: atom_id res chain seq x y z
N MET A 1 0.74 -14.11 -11.47
CA MET A 1 2.17 -13.74 -11.41
C MET A 1 2.26 -12.46 -10.60
N HIS A 2 3.08 -12.43 -9.53
CA HIS A 2 3.29 -11.24 -8.71
C HIS A 2 4.49 -10.48 -9.27
N GLY A 3 4.28 -9.25 -9.71
CA GLY A 3 5.33 -8.34 -10.16
C GLY A 3 5.35 -7.09 -9.30
N MET A 4 6.52 -6.46 -9.21
CA MET A 4 6.79 -5.32 -8.36
C MET A 4 7.21 -4.14 -9.22
N ILE A 5 6.65 -2.96 -8.92
CA ILE A 5 6.92 -1.73 -9.67
C ILE A 5 7.36 -0.66 -8.69
N LEU A 6 8.58 -0.19 -8.92
CA LEU A 6 9.19 0.92 -8.21
C LEU A 6 9.05 2.17 -9.07
N LEU A 7 8.29 3.17 -8.61
CA LEU A 7 8.06 4.42 -9.32
C LEU A 7 8.87 5.56 -8.67
N GLY A 8 9.86 6.08 -9.39
CA GLY A 8 10.66 7.26 -9.00
C GLY A 8 11.95 6.94 -8.25
N ASP A 9 12.48 7.94 -7.53
CA ASP A 9 13.66 7.78 -6.67
C ASP A 9 13.29 7.07 -5.38
N ILE A 10 13.60 5.77 -5.33
CA ILE A 10 13.31 4.88 -4.20
C ILE A 10 14.48 4.88 -3.22
N ASN A 11 14.18 5.09 -1.94
CA ASN A 11 15.14 4.92 -0.86
C ASN A 11 14.89 3.61 -0.09
N ARG A 12 15.74 3.34 0.90
CA ARG A 12 15.67 2.12 1.72
C ARG A 12 14.34 1.98 2.49
N GLN A 13 13.73 3.08 2.92
CA GLN A 13 12.45 3.06 3.63
C GLN A 13 11.29 2.74 2.68
N ASP A 14 11.33 3.22 1.44
CA ASP A 14 10.36 2.84 0.40
C ASP A 14 10.39 1.33 0.14
N LEU A 15 11.59 0.74 0.11
CA LEU A 15 11.74 -0.71 -0.06
C LEU A 15 11.13 -1.51 1.10
N TYR A 16 11.30 -1.04 2.34
CA TYR A 16 10.72 -1.71 3.51
C TYR A 16 9.19 -1.65 3.51
N ARG A 17 8.63 -0.48 3.17
CA ARG A 17 7.19 -0.30 3.03
C ARG A 17 6.61 -1.19 1.95
N LEU A 18 7.31 -1.30 0.82
CA LEU A 18 6.97 -2.22 -0.26
C LEU A 18 6.97 -3.68 0.19
N ILE A 19 7.99 -4.12 0.92
CA ILE A 19 8.03 -5.48 1.48
C ILE A 19 6.84 -5.71 2.41
N GLY A 20 6.55 -4.76 3.31
CA GLY A 20 5.38 -4.82 4.19
C GLY A 20 4.07 -4.94 3.40
N ALA A 21 3.88 -4.07 2.40
CA ALA A 21 2.74 -4.08 1.50
C ALA A 21 2.56 -5.42 0.76
N MET A 22 3.65 -6.01 0.28
CA MET A 22 3.61 -7.32 -0.39
C MET A 22 3.22 -8.45 0.55
N VAL A 23 3.74 -8.45 1.78
CA VAL A 23 3.39 -9.47 2.78
C VAL A 23 1.92 -9.36 3.17
N ILE A 24 1.39 -8.14 3.36
CA ILE A 24 -0.05 -7.92 3.59
C ILE A 24 -0.86 -8.49 2.44
N ALA A 25 -0.51 -8.12 1.20
CA ALA A 25 -1.22 -8.60 0.01
C ALA A 25 -1.25 -10.13 -0.09
N TRP A 26 -0.13 -10.80 0.20
CA TRP A 26 -0.05 -12.26 0.19
C TRP A 26 -0.88 -12.92 1.29
N ASN A 27 -0.84 -12.38 2.52
CA ASN A 27 -1.64 -12.91 3.63
C ASN A 27 -3.15 -12.82 3.34
N GLU A 28 -3.55 -11.77 2.64
CA GLU A 28 -4.94 -11.50 2.26
C GLU A 28 -5.37 -12.24 0.97
N GLY A 29 -4.49 -13.06 0.40
CA GLY A 29 -4.77 -13.79 -0.85
C GLY A 29 -4.90 -12.89 -2.08
N ILE A 30 -4.37 -11.66 -2.03
CA ILE A 30 -4.43 -10.68 -3.12
C ILE A 30 -3.29 -10.94 -4.11
N HIS A 31 -3.63 -11.60 -5.21
CA HIS A 31 -2.70 -11.84 -6.32
C HIS A 31 -2.62 -10.65 -7.28
N ALA A 32 -1.94 -9.59 -6.84
CA ALA A 32 -1.80 -8.34 -7.58
C ALA A 32 -0.34 -7.96 -7.87
N ASN A 33 -0.16 -7.02 -8.80
CA ASN A 33 1.11 -6.32 -8.96
C ASN A 33 1.10 -5.10 -8.05
N VAL A 34 2.20 -4.90 -7.32
CA VAL A 34 2.31 -3.83 -6.33
C VAL A 34 3.06 -2.67 -6.97
N ALA A 35 2.38 -1.52 -7.08
CA ALA A 35 2.99 -0.26 -7.47
C ALA A 35 3.29 0.55 -6.20
N VAL A 36 4.54 0.99 -6.06
CA VAL A 36 4.99 1.86 -4.98
C VAL A 36 5.59 3.12 -5.58
N GLY A 37 5.11 4.27 -5.11
CA GLY A 37 5.60 5.58 -5.52
C GLY A 37 5.08 6.64 -4.56
N LYS A 38 5.76 7.79 -4.48
CA LYS A 38 5.42 8.84 -3.50
C LYS A 38 3.97 9.34 -3.61
N GLU A 39 3.33 9.23 -4.77
CA GLU A 39 1.94 9.65 -4.98
C GLU A 39 1.33 8.92 -6.20
N ILE A 40 0.64 7.80 -6.00
CA ILE A 40 -0.15 7.15 -7.05
C ILE A 40 -1.54 7.78 -7.06
N SER A 41 -1.85 8.54 -8.12
CA SER A 41 -3.17 9.12 -8.33
C SER A 41 -4.14 8.07 -8.87
N LEU A 42 -5.29 7.90 -8.22
CA LEU A 42 -6.38 7.06 -8.75
C LEU A 42 -7.41 7.93 -9.47
N ASN A 43 -7.72 7.59 -10.72
CA ASN A 43 -8.80 8.22 -11.47
C ASN A 43 -10.09 7.42 -11.27
N ILE A 44 -10.79 7.64 -10.15
CA ILE A 44 -12.07 6.99 -9.86
C ILE A 44 -13.19 8.02 -10.07
N ASN A 45 -13.91 7.96 -11.20
CA ASN A 45 -15.17 8.68 -11.48
C ASN A 45 -15.33 10.05 -10.79
N GLY A 46 -14.36 10.97 -10.96
CA GLY A 46 -14.40 12.33 -10.41
C GLY A 46 -13.62 12.58 -9.10
N LEU A 47 -12.93 11.58 -8.55
CA LEU A 47 -12.03 11.70 -7.39
C LEU A 47 -10.58 11.99 -7.81
N GLU A 48 -10.36 12.89 -8.76
CA GLU A 48 -9.05 13.20 -9.41
C GLU A 48 -7.90 13.60 -8.47
N LYS A 49 -8.11 13.64 -7.14
CA LYS A 49 -7.13 14.12 -6.15
C LYS A 49 -6.71 13.11 -5.10
N LEU A 50 -7.21 11.86 -5.12
CA LEU A 50 -6.79 10.88 -4.13
C LEU A 50 -5.44 10.27 -4.53
N LYS A 51 -4.44 10.55 -3.70
CA LYS A 51 -3.07 10.09 -3.83
C LYS A 51 -2.79 9.04 -2.75
N PHE A 52 -2.25 7.92 -3.17
CA PHE A 52 -1.93 6.77 -2.34
C PHE A 52 -0.45 6.44 -2.44
N ASP A 53 0.15 5.98 -1.34
CA ASP A 53 1.56 5.59 -1.29
C ASP A 53 1.78 4.21 -1.95
N VAL A 54 0.79 3.31 -1.86
CA VAL A 54 0.84 1.98 -2.48
C VAL A 54 -0.52 1.59 -3.08
N ALA A 55 -0.51 1.08 -4.32
CA ALA A 55 -1.69 0.57 -5.00
C ALA A 55 -1.45 -0.83 -5.59
N LEU A 56 -2.48 -1.69 -5.50
CA LEU A 56 -2.44 -3.08 -5.94
C LEU A 56 -3.43 -3.32 -7.07
N TYR A 57 -2.91 -3.66 -8.24
CA TYR A 57 -3.70 -3.90 -9.45
C TYR A 57 -3.74 -5.39 -9.80
N ILE A 58 -4.94 -5.94 -9.99
CA ILE A 58 -5.12 -7.29 -10.56
C ILE A 58 -4.81 -7.20 -12.04
N LEU A 59 -3.59 -7.56 -12.45
CA LEU A 59 -3.25 -7.59 -13.87
C LEU A 59 -3.72 -8.87 -14.55
N LYS A 60 -4.42 -8.68 -15.67
CA LYS A 60 -4.79 -9.76 -16.61
C LYS A 60 -3.66 -10.14 -17.58
N LYS A 61 -2.66 -9.27 -17.80
CA LYS A 61 -1.47 -9.47 -18.66
C LYS A 61 -0.27 -8.63 -18.18
N ILE A 62 0.96 -9.05 -18.52
CA ILE A 62 2.22 -8.31 -18.23
C ILE A 62 2.70 -7.63 -19.52
N PRO A 63 2.57 -6.31 -19.66
CA PRO A 63 3.18 -5.55 -20.72
C PRO A 63 4.53 -4.96 -20.28
N ILE A 64 5.24 -4.45 -21.29
CA ILE A 64 6.57 -3.85 -21.19
C ILE A 64 6.52 -2.46 -20.51
N ASP A 65 5.36 -1.79 -20.51
CA ASP A 65 5.15 -0.50 -19.83
C ASP A 65 3.90 -0.54 -18.94
N LEU A 66 4.10 -0.39 -17.63
CA LEU A 66 3.06 -0.49 -16.61
C LEU A 66 2.30 0.82 -16.37
N LYS A 67 2.84 1.99 -16.77
CA LYS A 67 2.07 3.25 -16.69
C LYS A 67 0.84 3.19 -17.60
N VAL A 68 0.96 2.46 -18.71
CA VAL A 68 -0.12 2.22 -19.67
C VAL A 68 -1.19 1.29 -19.09
N LEU A 69 -0.83 0.39 -18.17
CA LEU A 69 -1.78 -0.53 -17.54
C LEU A 69 -2.61 0.06 -16.43
N ILE A 70 -2.03 0.94 -15.61
CA ILE A 70 -2.70 1.51 -14.44
C ILE A 70 -3.58 2.70 -14.80
N LYS A 71 -3.44 3.21 -16.04
CA LYS A 71 -4.22 4.32 -16.53
C LYS A 71 -5.68 3.88 -16.65
N ASP A 72 -6.55 4.60 -15.95
CA ASP A 72 -8.00 4.38 -15.92
C ASP A 72 -8.45 3.03 -15.29
N GLU A 73 -7.54 2.29 -14.65
CA GLU A 73 -7.86 1.07 -13.91
C GLU A 73 -8.14 1.37 -12.43
N ILE A 74 -9.16 0.70 -11.88
CA ILE A 74 -9.48 0.76 -10.45
C ILE A 74 -8.64 -0.30 -9.73
N PRO A 75 -7.81 0.06 -8.73
CA PRO A 75 -7.03 -0.92 -8.01
C PRO A 75 -7.94 -1.83 -7.20
N LYS A 76 -7.50 -3.07 -6.99
CA LYS A 76 -8.22 -4.00 -6.11
C LYS A 76 -8.07 -3.60 -4.65
N ALA A 77 -6.87 -3.17 -4.28
CA ALA A 77 -6.56 -2.75 -2.94
C ALA A 77 -5.59 -1.57 -2.95
N VAL A 78 -5.63 -0.81 -1.85
CA VAL A 78 -4.66 0.23 -1.54
C VAL A 78 -4.06 -0.04 -0.17
N ILE A 79 -2.79 0.32 -0.01
CA ILE A 79 -2.12 0.27 1.29
C ILE A 79 -1.67 1.69 1.60
N GLU A 80 -2.24 2.23 2.66
CA GLU A 80 -1.90 3.55 3.20
C GLU A 80 -0.83 3.34 4.26
N ASP A 81 0.30 4.04 4.15
CA ASP A 81 1.36 3.94 5.14
C ASP A 81 1.65 5.27 5.82
N SER A 82 2.08 5.20 7.08
CA SER A 82 2.53 6.39 7.79
C SER A 82 3.43 6.02 8.95
N THR A 83 4.39 6.88 9.28
CA THR A 83 5.12 6.79 10.56
C THR A 83 4.31 7.32 11.74
N ASP A 84 3.24 8.08 11.47
CA ASP A 84 2.33 8.63 12.48
C ASP A 84 1.02 7.83 12.50
N LEU A 85 0.84 7.03 13.57
CA LEU A 85 -0.36 6.22 13.77
C LEU A 85 -1.65 7.04 13.81
N LYS A 86 -1.63 8.25 14.40
CA LYS A 86 -2.82 9.10 14.49
C LYS A 86 -3.26 9.62 13.11
N ASN A 87 -2.29 9.97 12.28
CA ASN A 87 -2.56 10.37 10.90
C ASN A 87 -3.14 9.19 10.09
N LEU A 88 -2.61 7.99 10.30
CA LEU A 88 -3.11 6.77 9.66
C LEU A 88 -4.55 6.44 10.08
N GLU A 89 -4.88 6.54 11.37
CA GLU A 89 -6.25 6.40 11.89
C GLU A 89 -7.21 7.46 11.33
N TYR A 90 -6.74 8.69 11.18
CA TYR A 90 -7.55 9.75 10.57
C TYR A 90 -7.82 9.45 9.08
N ARG A 91 -6.81 8.99 8.34
CA ARG A 91 -6.96 8.59 6.94
C ARG A 91 -7.88 7.38 6.79
N SER A 92 -7.83 6.41 7.71
CA SER A 92 -8.71 5.23 7.65
C SER A 92 -10.18 5.61 7.76
N LYS A 93 -10.53 6.48 8.70
CA LYS A 93 -11.91 6.99 8.87
C LYS A 93 -12.37 7.81 7.67
N ARG A 94 -11.47 8.59 7.07
CA ARG A 94 -11.81 9.48 5.94
C ARG A 94 -11.94 8.74 4.61
N LEU A 95 -11.03 7.80 4.33
CA LEU A 95 -10.92 7.13 3.03
C LEU A 95 -11.59 5.76 3.01
N GLY A 96 -11.62 5.04 4.15
CA GLY A 96 -12.19 3.70 4.25
C GLY A 96 -13.61 3.59 3.68
N PRO A 97 -14.59 4.42 4.12
CA PRO A 97 -15.96 4.36 3.59
C PRO A 97 -16.03 4.61 2.09
N LEU A 98 -15.17 5.49 1.58
CA LEU A 98 -15.11 5.83 0.16
C LEU A 98 -14.55 4.66 -0.67
N LEU A 99 -13.46 4.05 -0.22
CA LEU A 99 -12.83 2.91 -0.88
C LEU A 99 -13.77 1.70 -0.90
N THR A 100 -14.45 1.42 0.22
CA THR A 100 -15.47 0.37 0.31
C THR A 100 -16.62 0.62 -0.67
N HIS A 101 -17.06 1.87 -0.84
CA HIS A 101 -18.09 2.21 -1.82
C HIS A 101 -17.70 1.85 -3.26
N TYR A 102 -16.41 1.95 -3.60
CA TYR A 102 -15.88 1.57 -4.91
C TYR A 102 -15.39 0.11 -4.99
N GLY A 103 -15.60 -0.69 -3.95
CA GLY A 103 -15.15 -2.08 -3.91
C GLY A 103 -13.63 -2.26 -3.85
N ILE A 104 -12.93 -1.23 -3.36
CA ILE A 104 -11.47 -1.22 -3.19
C ILE A 104 -11.16 -1.59 -1.74
N ASP A 105 -10.37 -2.64 -1.55
CA ASP A 105 -9.90 -3.02 -0.21
C ASP A 105 -8.87 -2.01 0.30
N ALA A 106 -8.95 -1.66 1.58
CA ALA A 106 -8.01 -0.75 2.22
C ALA A 106 -7.27 -1.47 3.35
N TYR A 107 -5.96 -1.28 3.39
CA TYR A 107 -5.09 -1.75 4.47
C TYR A 107 -4.23 -0.59 4.97
N TYR A 108 -3.85 -0.64 6.24
CA TYR A 108 -3.15 0.46 6.90
C TYR A 108 -1.85 -0.05 7.52
N LEU A 109 -0.73 0.56 7.13
CA LEU A 109 0.61 0.17 7.54
C LEU A 109 1.26 1.27 8.38
N HIS A 110 1.31 1.08 9.69
CA HIS A 110 2.06 1.95 10.59
C HIS A 110 3.55 1.57 10.56
N VAL A 111 4.41 2.51 10.18
CA VAL A 111 5.86 2.27 10.08
C VAL A 111 6.56 2.80 11.32
N ARG A 112 7.06 1.89 12.15
CA ARG A 112 7.73 2.22 13.40
C ARG A 112 9.24 2.07 13.27
N ASN A 113 9.95 3.19 13.29
CA ASN A 113 11.41 3.20 13.28
C ASN A 113 11.97 2.89 14.68
N LEU A 114 12.75 1.83 14.80
CA LEU A 114 13.38 1.40 16.05
C LEU A 114 14.87 1.76 16.07
N VAL A 115 15.36 2.15 17.25
CA VAL A 115 16.78 2.38 17.52
C VAL A 115 17.33 1.17 18.28
N GLY A 116 18.16 0.36 17.62
CA GLY A 116 18.72 -0.89 18.19
C GLY A 116 17.81 -2.13 18.05
N GLY A 117 18.29 -3.30 18.48
CA GLY A 117 17.59 -4.60 18.40
C GLY A 117 18.32 -5.64 17.53
N ASP A 118 17.75 -6.83 17.34
CA ASP A 118 18.34 -7.89 16.48
C ASP A 118 17.63 -8.02 15.13
N ASN A 119 16.35 -7.63 15.06
CA ASN A 119 15.53 -7.77 13.85
C ASN A 119 15.72 -6.58 12.90
N LEU A 120 15.87 -6.87 11.60
CA LEU A 120 15.96 -5.85 10.55
C LEU A 120 14.57 -5.28 10.17
N LEU A 121 13.57 -6.17 10.12
CA LEU A 121 12.20 -5.86 9.71
C LEU A 121 11.25 -6.86 10.37
N LYS A 122 10.14 -6.39 10.94
CA LYS A 122 9.10 -7.24 11.53
C LYS A 122 7.74 -6.63 11.23
N LEU A 123 6.85 -7.42 10.63
CA LEU A 123 5.47 -7.04 10.35
C LEU A 123 4.56 -7.76 11.35
N VAL A 124 3.68 -7.02 12.01
CA VAL A 124 2.71 -7.54 12.97
C VAL A 124 1.33 -7.01 12.61
N GLU A 125 0.33 -7.86 12.62
CA GLU A 125 -1.06 -7.42 12.57
C GLU A 125 -1.46 -6.91 13.96
N ILE A 126 -1.90 -5.65 14.03
CA ILE A 126 -2.21 -4.98 15.31
C ILE A 126 -3.72 -4.86 15.56
N ASP A 127 -4.54 -4.94 14.50
CA ASP A 127 -6.00 -4.99 14.59
C ASP A 127 -6.60 -5.67 13.35
N GLN A 128 -7.18 -6.85 13.55
CA GLN A 128 -7.81 -7.67 12.51
C GLN A 128 -9.11 -7.05 11.98
N ASP A 129 -9.91 -6.42 12.86
CA ASP A 129 -11.18 -5.82 12.45
C ASP A 129 -10.96 -4.55 11.63
N SER A 130 -9.85 -3.85 11.91
CA SER A 130 -9.49 -2.59 11.23
C SER A 130 -8.51 -2.78 10.06
N ARG A 131 -7.97 -3.99 9.84
CA ARG A 131 -6.92 -4.28 8.83
C ARG A 131 -5.66 -3.42 9.00
N PHE A 132 -5.24 -3.22 10.25
CA PHE A 132 -4.04 -2.46 10.61
C PHE A 132 -2.84 -3.38 10.87
N PHE A 133 -1.69 -2.96 10.35
CA PHE A 133 -0.41 -3.62 10.50
C PHE A 133 0.63 -2.63 11.04
N GLU A 134 1.52 -3.10 11.91
CA GLU A 134 2.72 -2.38 12.33
C GLU A 134 3.95 -3.02 11.65
N LEU A 135 4.70 -2.21 10.93
CA LEU A 135 6.00 -2.55 10.38
C LEU A 135 7.09 -1.91 11.25
N GLU A 136 7.72 -2.72 12.08
CA GLU A 136 8.92 -2.34 12.81
C GLU A 136 10.12 -2.38 11.85
N VAL A 137 10.79 -1.24 11.68
CA VAL A 137 11.97 -1.08 10.83
C VAL A 137 13.15 -0.61 11.66
N ARG A 138 14.30 -1.28 11.53
CA ARG A 138 15.55 -0.82 12.13
C ARG A 138 16.31 0.11 11.20
N LEU A 139 16.69 1.29 11.72
CA LEU A 139 17.52 2.28 11.03
C LEU A 139 19.01 2.05 11.25
#